data_AF-A0A090X0Y5-F1
#
_entry.id   AF-A0A090X0Y5-F1
#
_cell.length_a   1.000
_cell.length_b   1.000
_cell.length_c   1.000
_cell.angle_alpha   90.00
_cell.angle_beta   90.00
_cell.angle_gamma   90.00
#
_symmetry.space_group_name_H-M   'P 1'
#
loop_
_entity.id
_entity.type
_entity.pdbx_description
1 polymer ?
#
loop_
_entity_poly.entity_id
_entity_poly.type
_entity_poly.pdbx_seq_one_letter_code
_entity_poly.pdbx_strand_id
1 'polypeptide(L)'
;MSVFDGIRNPENEEIKYYYPTNDLVTGGPDILFFWVARMIIAGYEYKDEKPFNNVYLTGLVRDKQRRKMSKSLGNSPDALKLIEQYSADGVRVGLLLSSAAGNDLMFDETLCQQGKGFGNKIWNAFNLTNLWEVSDSITQPNSSKIALEWYEAKFHAALLEIEDHFSKYRLSDALMAIYKLIYDDFCGWLLEIVKPAYQQPIDAVTYNKVMSAFEDNLKILHPFMPFLTEDIWQYISERAPEEALIVAKWPEAKPINKDLIAQFEFASEVISGIRTIRKEKNIAFKDAIGFSVINNENSDATFDEVITKLGNLEILEYVKEPVEGALTFRVKSNEYFIPMDGAIDVEAEIKKLTEELSYTEGFLKSVQKKLSNERFVAGAPEQVVASEKKKEADALAKIETLKASLASLV
;
A
#
# COMPACT_ATOMS: atom_id res chain seq x y z
N MET A 1 41.30 -5.97 -23.85
CA MET A 1 41.51 -6.06 -22.39
C MET A 1 40.47 -7.02 -21.86
N SER A 2 40.90 -8.13 -21.24
CA SER A 2 40.03 -8.95 -20.39
C SER A 2 40.15 -8.38 -18.98
N VAL A 3 39.03 -8.21 -18.26
CA VAL A 3 39.00 -7.57 -16.93
C VAL A 3 39.96 -8.27 -15.94
N PHE A 4 40.09 -9.60 -16.04
CA PHE A 4 40.91 -10.41 -15.13
C PHE A 4 41.96 -11.28 -15.85
N ASP A 5 42.15 -11.11 -17.16
CA ASP A 5 43.09 -11.89 -18.00
C ASP A 5 43.04 -13.43 -17.85
N GLY A 6 41.89 -13.98 -17.44
CA GLY A 6 41.75 -15.38 -17.04
C GLY A 6 41.95 -16.44 -18.13
N ILE A 7 42.06 -16.05 -19.40
CA ILE A 7 42.38 -16.99 -20.49
C ILE A 7 43.91 -17.22 -20.56
N ARG A 8 44.70 -16.17 -20.32
CA ARG A 8 46.17 -16.25 -20.36
C ARG A 8 46.74 -16.64 -18.99
N ASN A 9 46.09 -16.19 -17.93
CA ASN A 9 46.48 -16.42 -16.54
C ASN A 9 45.29 -17.02 -15.74
N PRO A 10 44.89 -18.27 -16.02
CA PRO A 10 43.69 -18.89 -15.42
C PRO A 10 43.77 -19.09 -13.90
N GLU A 11 44.98 -19.01 -13.33
CA GLU A 11 45.26 -19.31 -11.93
C GLU A 11 45.60 -18.07 -11.08
N ASN A 12 45.33 -16.86 -11.59
CA ASN A 12 45.52 -15.64 -10.82
C ASN A 12 44.51 -15.54 -9.66
N GLU A 13 44.80 -14.66 -8.70
CA GLU A 13 43.99 -14.51 -7.48
C GLU A 13 42.56 -14.04 -7.79
N GLU A 14 42.39 -13.16 -8.77
CA GLU A 14 41.08 -12.63 -9.16
C GLU A 14 40.17 -13.69 -9.77
N ILE A 15 40.68 -14.53 -10.67
CA ILE A 15 39.89 -15.63 -11.26
C ILE A 15 39.54 -16.67 -10.20
N LYS A 16 40.45 -17.00 -9.29
CA LYS A 16 40.16 -17.92 -8.18
C LYS A 16 39.08 -17.40 -7.23
N TYR A 17 38.99 -16.07 -7.08
CA TYR A 17 38.01 -15.45 -6.22
C TYR A 17 36.63 -15.30 -6.89
N TYR A 18 36.59 -14.87 -8.15
CA TYR A 18 35.33 -14.52 -8.85
C TYR A 18 34.75 -15.62 -9.75
N TYR A 19 35.49 -16.70 -10.01
CA TYR A 19 35.04 -17.82 -10.83
C TYR A 19 34.86 -19.08 -9.97
N PRO A 20 33.72 -19.78 -10.08
CA PRO A 20 32.56 -19.48 -10.95
C PRO A 20 31.69 -18.35 -10.39
N THR A 21 31.09 -17.56 -11.27
CA THR A 21 30.19 -16.46 -10.87
C THR A 21 28.84 -17.00 -10.36
N ASN A 22 28.17 -16.29 -9.46
CA ASN A 22 26.87 -16.75 -8.96
C ASN A 22 25.77 -16.62 -10.01
N ASP A 23 25.51 -15.41 -10.50
CA ASP A 23 24.34 -15.11 -11.32
C ASP A 23 24.71 -14.41 -12.62
N LEU A 24 24.18 -14.93 -13.74
CA LEU A 24 24.19 -14.24 -15.02
C LEU A 24 22.79 -13.67 -15.30
N VAL A 25 22.67 -12.34 -15.26
CA VAL A 25 21.43 -11.63 -15.64
C VAL A 25 21.52 -11.18 -17.09
N THR A 26 20.54 -11.54 -17.91
CA THR A 26 20.54 -11.20 -19.34
C THR A 26 19.14 -11.01 -19.92
N GLY A 27 19.03 -10.12 -20.91
CA GLY A 27 17.78 -9.76 -21.56
C GLY A 27 17.38 -10.76 -22.63
N GLY A 28 16.18 -11.34 -22.48
CA GLY A 28 15.47 -12.16 -23.45
C GLY A 28 16.13 -13.49 -23.83
N PRO A 29 15.35 -14.43 -24.41
CA PRO A 29 15.90 -15.66 -25.00
C PRO A 29 16.69 -15.40 -26.30
N ASP A 30 16.71 -14.16 -26.81
CA ASP A 30 17.32 -13.81 -28.10
C ASP A 30 18.84 -13.93 -28.10
N ILE A 31 19.51 -13.72 -26.95
CA ILE A 31 20.97 -13.89 -26.82
C ILE A 31 21.37 -15.16 -26.08
N LEU A 32 20.43 -16.05 -25.78
CA LEU A 32 20.70 -17.31 -25.09
C LEU A 32 21.70 -18.18 -25.86
N PHE A 33 21.49 -18.39 -27.15
CA PHE A 33 22.39 -19.21 -27.98
C PHE A 33 23.66 -18.47 -28.42
N PHE A 34 23.56 -17.16 -28.62
CA PHE A 34 24.69 -16.38 -29.14
C PHE A 34 25.66 -15.94 -28.05
N TRP A 35 25.22 -15.89 -26.79
CA TRP A 35 26.05 -15.43 -25.69
C TRP A 35 26.12 -16.46 -24.56
N VAL A 36 25.00 -16.79 -23.91
CA VAL A 36 24.99 -17.67 -22.72
C VAL A 36 25.59 -19.04 -23.04
N ALA A 37 25.11 -19.70 -24.11
CA ALA A 37 25.64 -20.99 -24.53
C ALA A 37 27.14 -20.92 -24.91
N ARG A 38 27.58 -19.83 -25.52
CA ARG A 38 29.00 -19.63 -25.87
C ARG A 38 29.88 -19.44 -24.64
N MET A 39 29.38 -18.74 -23.62
CA MET A 39 30.08 -18.60 -22.33
C MET A 39 30.21 -19.95 -21.63
N ILE A 40 29.17 -20.79 -21.67
CA ILE A 40 29.21 -22.15 -21.12
C ILE A 40 30.28 -22.98 -21.83
N ILE A 41 30.27 -23.00 -23.18
CA ILE A 41 31.26 -23.75 -23.96
C ILE A 41 32.68 -23.27 -23.65
N ALA A 42 32.90 -21.95 -23.60
CA ALA A 42 34.22 -21.40 -23.28
C ALA A 42 34.65 -21.72 -21.84
N GLY A 43 33.71 -21.69 -20.87
CA GLY A 43 34.00 -22.06 -19.47
C GLY A 43 34.51 -23.49 -19.36
N TYR A 44 33.82 -24.44 -19.99
CA TYR A 44 34.25 -25.84 -20.00
C TYR A 44 35.55 -26.06 -20.80
N GLU A 45 35.74 -25.37 -21.93
CA GLU A 45 36.96 -25.53 -22.73
C GLU A 45 38.22 -25.02 -22.00
N TYR A 46 38.13 -23.88 -21.29
CA TYR A 46 39.31 -23.24 -20.69
C TYR A 46 39.53 -23.54 -19.21
N LYS A 47 38.49 -23.94 -18.47
CA LYS A 47 38.53 -24.18 -17.01
C LYS A 47 37.95 -25.52 -16.58
N ASP A 48 37.35 -26.29 -17.49
CA ASP A 48 36.62 -27.54 -17.21
C ASP A 48 35.55 -27.39 -16.12
N GLU A 49 35.02 -26.18 -15.97
CA GLU A 49 34.05 -25.81 -14.94
C GLU A 49 32.93 -24.95 -15.53
N LYS A 50 31.80 -24.91 -14.82
CA LYS A 50 30.67 -24.06 -15.20
C LYS A 50 31.02 -22.58 -14.94
N PRO A 51 30.75 -21.65 -15.87
CA PRO A 51 31.10 -20.25 -15.68
C PRO A 51 30.20 -19.50 -14.68
N PHE A 52 28.97 -19.98 -14.50
CA PHE A 52 28.01 -19.39 -13.58
C PHE A 52 27.09 -20.44 -12.95
N ASN A 53 26.56 -20.17 -11.75
CA ASN A 53 25.65 -21.07 -11.05
C ASN A 53 24.20 -20.94 -11.56
N ASN A 54 23.71 -19.72 -11.73
CA ASN A 54 22.34 -19.43 -12.16
C ASN A 54 22.31 -18.52 -13.39
N VAL A 55 21.28 -18.67 -14.22
CA VAL A 55 20.98 -17.78 -15.35
C VAL A 55 19.60 -17.19 -15.16
N TYR A 56 19.53 -15.88 -14.95
CA TYR A 56 18.28 -15.14 -14.84
C TYR A 56 17.97 -14.43 -16.16
N LEU A 57 16.96 -14.93 -16.86
CA LEU A 57 16.48 -14.36 -18.13
C LEU A 57 15.39 -13.33 -17.84
N THR A 58 15.67 -12.06 -18.11
CA THR A 58 14.66 -11.00 -18.03
C THR A 58 13.82 -10.97 -19.31
N GLY A 59 12.56 -10.56 -19.20
CA GLY A 59 11.72 -10.34 -20.38
C GLY A 59 12.19 -9.17 -21.22
N LEU A 60 11.73 -9.11 -22.47
CA LEU A 60 12.02 -7.98 -23.35
C LEU A 60 11.05 -6.84 -23.08
N VAL A 61 11.56 -5.61 -23.08
CA VAL A 61 10.72 -4.41 -22.99
C VAL A 61 9.95 -4.21 -24.29
N ARG A 62 8.62 -4.13 -24.19
CA ARG A 62 7.67 -3.95 -25.28
C ARG A 62 6.91 -2.64 -25.15
N ASP A 63 6.58 -2.05 -26.30
CA ASP A 63 5.72 -0.86 -26.38
C ASP A 63 4.23 -1.21 -26.12
N LYS A 64 3.36 -0.19 -26.05
CA LYS A 64 1.90 -0.37 -25.86
C LYS A 64 1.24 -1.26 -26.93
N GLN A 65 1.89 -1.45 -28.08
CA GLN A 65 1.43 -2.33 -29.17
C GLN A 65 2.07 -3.73 -29.10
N ARG A 66 2.74 -4.06 -27.99
CA ARG A 66 3.47 -5.33 -27.75
C ARG A 66 4.63 -5.55 -28.74
N ARG A 67 5.19 -4.52 -29.36
CA ARG A 67 6.37 -4.66 -30.22
C ARG A 67 7.63 -4.49 -29.39
N LYS A 68 8.66 -5.28 -29.71
CA LYS A 68 9.99 -5.14 -29.07
C LYS A 68 10.46 -3.69 -29.20
N MET A 69 10.89 -3.09 -28.10
CA MET A 69 11.54 -1.79 -28.15
C MET A 69 12.92 -1.95 -28.79
N SER A 70 13.18 -1.19 -29.85
CA SER A 70 14.51 -1.15 -30.47
C SER A 70 14.78 0.21 -31.07
N LYS A 71 16.06 0.62 -31.08
CA LYS A 71 16.50 1.84 -31.77
C LYS A 71 16.13 1.82 -33.26
N SER A 72 16.16 0.65 -33.88
CA SER A 72 15.76 0.44 -35.29
C SER A 72 14.27 0.66 -35.56
N LEU A 73 13.39 0.40 -34.57
CA LEU A 73 11.95 0.59 -34.69
C LEU A 73 11.49 2.01 -34.27
N GLY A 74 12.41 2.84 -33.76
CA GLY A 74 12.12 4.21 -33.32
C GLY A 74 11.19 4.32 -32.10
N ASN A 75 10.91 3.20 -31.42
CA ASN A 75 9.96 3.10 -30.31
C ASN A 75 10.63 2.94 -28.93
N SER A 76 11.95 3.12 -28.86
CA SER A 76 12.69 3.09 -27.59
C SER A 76 12.61 4.45 -26.91
N PRO A 77 12.10 4.55 -25.67
CA PRO A 77 12.17 5.78 -24.90
C PRO A 77 13.63 6.11 -24.55
N ASP A 78 13.90 7.40 -24.41
CA ASP A 78 15.19 7.89 -23.96
C ASP A 78 15.25 7.78 -22.43
N ALA A 79 16.14 6.91 -21.94
CA ALA A 79 16.29 6.66 -20.51
C ALA A 79 16.66 7.93 -19.74
N LEU A 80 17.47 8.82 -20.32
CA LEU A 80 17.85 10.07 -19.64
C LEU A 80 16.68 11.04 -19.52
N LYS A 81 15.81 11.11 -20.53
CA LYS A 81 14.57 11.91 -20.45
C LYS A 81 13.60 11.36 -19.42
N LEU A 82 13.49 10.03 -19.32
CA LEU A 82 12.68 9.40 -18.28
C LEU A 82 13.23 9.71 -16.88
N ILE A 83 14.55 9.69 -16.71
CA ILE A 83 15.20 10.06 -15.44
C ILE A 83 14.96 11.54 -15.12
N GLU A 84 15.07 12.44 -16.10
CA GLU A 84 14.80 13.86 -15.93
C GLU A 84 13.35 14.12 -15.48
N GLN A 85 12.39 13.37 -16.02
CA GLN A 85 10.97 13.53 -15.71
C GLN A 85 10.54 12.85 -14.40
N TYR A 86 11.03 11.63 -14.14
CA TYR A 86 10.52 10.73 -13.10
C TYR A 86 11.52 10.39 -11.99
N SER A 87 12.76 10.89 -12.05
CA SER A 87 13.93 10.49 -11.25
C SER A 87 14.47 9.10 -11.58
N ALA A 88 15.75 8.85 -11.26
CA ALA A 88 16.38 7.56 -11.46
C ALA A 88 15.68 6.44 -10.68
N ASP A 89 15.33 6.70 -9.42
CA ASP A 89 14.64 5.73 -8.58
C ASP A 89 13.20 5.47 -9.03
N GLY A 90 12.49 6.51 -9.47
CA GLY A 90 11.15 6.36 -10.03
C GLY A 90 11.13 5.47 -11.28
N VAL A 91 12.14 5.62 -12.15
CA VAL A 91 12.30 4.74 -13.33
C VAL A 91 12.68 3.31 -12.93
N ARG A 92 13.59 3.12 -11.95
CA ARG A 92 13.97 1.79 -11.44
C ARG A 92 12.75 1.04 -10.89
N VAL A 93 11.97 1.69 -10.02
CA VAL A 93 10.76 1.11 -9.43
C VAL A 93 9.72 0.81 -10.50
N GLY A 94 9.46 1.74 -11.43
CA GLY A 94 8.48 1.53 -12.51
C GLY A 94 8.83 0.33 -13.41
N LEU A 95 10.11 0.15 -13.73
CA LEU A 95 10.59 -0.99 -14.50
C LEU A 95 10.52 -2.31 -13.69
N LEU A 96 10.91 -2.29 -12.41
CA LEU A 96 10.92 -3.50 -11.61
C LEU A 96 9.51 -4.00 -11.28
N LEU A 97 8.55 -3.10 -11.05
CA LEU A 97 7.13 -3.44 -10.87
C LEU A 97 6.49 -4.08 -12.11
N SER A 98 6.98 -3.77 -13.31
CA SER A 98 6.51 -4.38 -14.57
C SER A 98 7.27 -5.64 -14.98
N SER A 99 8.29 -6.03 -14.21
CA SER A 99 9.18 -7.15 -14.52
C SER A 99 8.79 -8.46 -13.83
N ALA A 100 7.56 -8.95 -14.07
CA ALA A 100 7.20 -10.29 -13.61
C ALA A 100 8.15 -11.33 -14.25
N ALA A 101 8.75 -12.18 -13.42
CA ALA A 101 9.80 -13.11 -13.84
C ALA A 101 9.39 -13.93 -15.09
N GLY A 102 10.22 -13.88 -16.13
CA GLY A 102 10.04 -14.64 -17.38
C GLY A 102 9.02 -14.08 -18.37
N ASN A 103 8.28 -13.02 -18.05
CA ASN A 103 7.33 -12.38 -18.96
C ASN A 103 7.91 -11.13 -19.61
N ASP A 104 7.48 -10.84 -20.84
CA ASP A 104 7.82 -9.59 -21.49
C ASP A 104 7.26 -8.39 -20.75
N LEU A 105 8.09 -7.35 -20.64
CA LEU A 105 7.78 -6.15 -19.88
C LEU A 105 7.00 -5.19 -20.75
N MET A 106 5.74 -4.96 -20.42
CA MET A 106 4.94 -3.93 -21.07
C MET A 106 5.29 -2.58 -20.43
N PHE A 107 6.07 -1.77 -21.14
CA PHE A 107 6.46 -0.46 -20.62
C PHE A 107 5.27 0.49 -20.65
N ASP A 108 4.93 1.03 -19.49
CA ASP A 108 4.01 2.15 -19.36
C ASP A 108 4.62 3.24 -18.47
N GLU A 109 4.58 4.48 -18.96
CA GLU A 109 5.10 5.64 -18.24
C GLU A 109 4.34 5.89 -16.94
N THR A 110 3.10 5.40 -16.83
CA THR A 110 2.29 5.46 -15.61
C THR A 110 2.97 4.76 -14.43
N LEU A 111 3.74 3.69 -14.68
CA LEU A 111 4.48 2.98 -13.63
C LEU A 111 5.69 3.76 -13.15
N CYS A 112 6.38 4.49 -14.03
CA CYS A 112 7.43 5.43 -13.64
C CYS A 112 6.85 6.57 -12.78
N GLN A 113 5.65 7.06 -13.12
CA GLN A 113 4.93 8.04 -12.31
C GLN A 113 4.54 7.46 -10.94
N GLN A 114 4.13 6.20 -10.87
CA GLN A 114 3.89 5.51 -9.60
C GLN A 114 5.16 5.41 -8.75
N GLY A 115 6.30 5.06 -9.36
CA GLY A 115 7.60 5.03 -8.68
C GLY A 115 8.01 6.40 -8.13
N LYS A 116 7.82 7.48 -8.91
CA LYS A 116 8.02 8.86 -8.45
C LYS A 116 7.10 9.20 -7.27
N GLY A 117 5.81 8.82 -7.36
CA GLY A 117 4.83 9.03 -6.29
C GLY A 117 5.22 8.30 -4.99
N PHE A 118 5.80 7.11 -5.10
CA PHE A 118 6.32 6.35 -3.97
C PHE A 118 7.50 7.07 -3.30
N GLY A 119 8.47 7.54 -4.09
CA GLY A 119 9.59 8.34 -3.57
C GLY A 119 9.14 9.59 -2.84
N ASN A 120 8.18 10.33 -3.43
CA ASN A 120 7.59 11.50 -2.78
C ASN A 120 6.88 11.15 -1.47
N LYS A 121 6.21 10.00 -1.38
CA LYS A 121 5.56 9.55 -0.14
C LYS A 121 6.58 9.32 0.97
N ILE A 122 7.71 8.66 0.67
CA ILE A 122 8.79 8.40 1.62
C ILE A 122 9.42 9.72 2.08
N TRP A 123 9.70 10.64 1.15
CA TRP A 123 10.22 11.97 1.47
C TRP A 123 9.25 12.76 2.37
N ASN A 124 7.95 12.70 2.08
CA ASN A 124 6.93 13.36 2.90
C ASN A 124 6.81 12.73 4.30
N ALA A 125 6.96 11.40 4.40
CA ALA A 125 7.00 10.71 5.68
C ALA A 125 8.19 11.17 6.53
N PHE A 126 9.38 11.29 5.93
CA PHE A 126 10.57 11.81 6.59
C PHE A 126 10.43 13.28 7.02
N ASN A 127 9.89 14.14 6.15
CA ASN A 127 9.65 15.54 6.52
C ASN A 127 8.63 15.66 7.65
N LEU A 128 7.56 14.86 7.65
CA LEU A 128 6.57 14.86 8.71
C LEU A 128 7.21 14.56 10.06
N THR A 129 8.08 13.55 10.11
CA THR A 129 8.76 13.17 11.35
C THR A 129 9.76 14.24 11.83
N ASN A 130 10.39 14.98 10.90
CA ASN A 130 11.30 16.08 11.26
C ASN A 130 10.59 17.33 11.79
N LEU A 131 9.28 17.45 11.60
CA LEU A 131 8.49 18.57 12.13
C LEU A 131 8.09 18.37 13.60
N TRP A 132 8.32 17.19 14.19
CA TRP A 132 7.92 16.91 15.56
C TRP A 132 8.94 17.46 16.56
N GLU A 133 8.44 18.20 17.55
CA GLU A 133 9.23 18.58 18.72
C GLU A 133 9.36 17.39 19.66
N VAL A 134 10.59 17.00 19.99
CA VAL A 134 10.86 15.85 20.85
C VAL A 134 11.05 16.32 22.29
N SER A 135 10.37 15.67 23.24
CA SER A 135 10.50 15.95 24.67
C SER A 135 10.83 14.69 25.46
N ASP A 136 11.88 14.78 26.28
CA ASP A 136 12.29 13.71 27.20
C ASP A 136 11.40 13.61 28.46
N SER A 137 10.54 14.60 28.69
CA SER A 137 9.69 14.65 29.89
C SER A 137 8.34 13.96 29.73
N ILE A 138 8.01 13.49 28.52
CA ILE A 138 6.71 12.90 28.20
C ILE A 138 6.81 11.39 28.28
N THR A 139 5.86 10.79 29.00
CA THR A 139 5.73 9.33 29.03
C THR A 139 5.14 8.83 27.73
N GLN A 140 5.73 7.76 27.18
CA GLN A 140 5.23 7.10 25.98
C GLN A 140 3.74 6.71 26.14
N PRO A 141 2.84 7.18 25.26
CA PRO A 141 1.46 6.71 25.22
C PRO A 141 1.42 5.21 24.91
N ASN A 142 0.53 4.48 25.58
CA ASN A 142 0.43 3.03 25.37
C ASN A 142 -0.04 2.72 23.93
N SER A 143 -0.91 3.53 23.33
CA SER A 143 -1.22 3.48 21.88
C SER A 143 0.03 3.50 20.98
N SER A 144 1.02 4.34 21.28
CA SER A 144 2.25 4.46 20.49
C SER A 144 3.17 3.26 20.71
N LYS A 145 3.25 2.78 21.96
CA LYS A 145 4.01 1.57 22.31
C LYS A 145 3.51 0.35 21.55
N ILE A 146 2.20 0.09 21.60
CA ILE A 146 1.57 -1.07 20.96
C ILE A 146 1.70 -0.97 19.43
N ALA A 147 1.54 0.23 18.86
CA ALA A 147 1.74 0.44 17.42
C ALA A 147 3.16 0.12 16.97
N LEU A 148 4.17 0.48 17.76
CA LEU A 148 5.57 0.16 17.45
C LEU A 148 5.86 -1.34 17.58
N GLU A 149 5.32 -2.01 18.60
CA GLU A 149 5.45 -3.47 18.75
C GLU A 149 4.75 -4.21 17.60
N TRP A 150 3.57 -3.73 17.18
CA TRP A 150 2.87 -4.25 16.01
C TRP A 150 3.70 -4.06 14.74
N TYR A 151 4.23 -2.85 14.52
CA TYR A 151 5.00 -2.56 13.31
C TYR A 151 6.30 -3.37 13.25
N GLU A 152 7.00 -3.58 14.38
CA GLU A 152 8.17 -4.46 14.42
C GLU A 152 7.79 -5.89 14.01
N ALA A 153 6.68 -6.42 14.52
CA ALA A 153 6.18 -7.74 14.10
C ALA A 153 5.84 -7.77 12.60
N LYS A 154 5.20 -6.72 12.08
CA LYS A 154 4.83 -6.60 10.66
C LYS A 154 6.05 -6.48 9.76
N PHE A 155 7.05 -5.70 10.16
CA PHE A 155 8.33 -5.54 9.46
C PHE A 155 9.05 -6.89 9.33
N HIS A 156 9.18 -7.64 10.43
CA HIS A 156 9.85 -8.95 10.38
C HIS A 156 9.06 -9.99 9.58
N ALA A 157 7.72 -9.94 9.60
CA ALA A 157 6.90 -10.79 8.74
C ALA A 157 7.13 -10.48 7.26
N ALA A 158 7.14 -9.19 6.88
CA ALA A 158 7.43 -8.75 5.53
C ALA A 158 8.87 -9.05 5.11
N LEU A 159 9.84 -8.94 6.03
CA LEU A 159 11.23 -9.29 5.77
C LEU A 159 11.37 -10.77 5.36
N LEU A 160 10.71 -11.70 6.05
CA LEU A 160 10.73 -13.12 5.65
C LEU A 160 10.11 -13.35 4.27
N GLU A 161 9.05 -12.62 3.92
CA GLU A 161 8.43 -12.67 2.58
C GLU A 161 9.38 -12.10 1.51
N ILE A 162 10.07 -11.00 1.80
CA ILE A 162 11.06 -10.37 0.92
C ILE A 162 12.24 -11.32 0.68
N GLU A 163 12.77 -11.96 1.73
CA GLU A 163 13.84 -12.95 1.63
C GLU A 163 13.43 -14.16 0.78
N ASP A 164 12.21 -14.67 0.98
CA ASP A 164 11.67 -15.76 0.15
C ASP A 164 11.58 -15.35 -1.32
N HIS A 165 11.13 -14.13 -1.60
CA HIS A 165 11.08 -13.59 -2.96
C HIS A 165 12.47 -13.39 -3.58
N PHE A 166 13.45 -12.89 -2.82
CA PHE A 166 14.83 -12.78 -3.30
C PHE A 166 15.44 -14.15 -3.60
N SER A 167 15.23 -15.16 -2.75
CA SER A 167 15.71 -16.52 -2.97
C SER A 167 15.17 -17.16 -4.26
N LYS A 168 14.01 -16.68 -4.74
CA LYS A 168 13.32 -17.15 -5.95
C LYS A 168 13.49 -16.20 -7.15
N TYR A 169 14.34 -15.17 -7.04
CA TYR A 169 14.52 -14.12 -8.06
C TYR A 169 13.23 -13.39 -8.43
N ARG A 170 12.24 -13.32 -7.52
CA ARG A 170 10.97 -12.62 -7.71
C ARG A 170 11.08 -11.16 -7.24
N LEU A 171 11.93 -10.40 -7.92
CA LEU A 171 12.27 -9.02 -7.53
C LEU A 171 11.05 -8.07 -7.56
N SER A 172 10.12 -8.28 -8.49
CA SER A 172 8.86 -7.52 -8.55
C SER A 172 7.99 -7.73 -7.31
N ASP A 173 7.93 -8.96 -6.82
CA ASP A 173 7.10 -9.33 -5.67
C ASP A 173 7.76 -8.81 -4.37
N ALA A 174 9.08 -8.93 -4.25
CA ALA A 174 9.85 -8.32 -3.16
C ALA A 174 9.61 -6.79 -3.10
N LEU A 175 9.70 -6.09 -4.23
CA LEU A 175 9.44 -4.65 -4.30
C LEU A 175 7.99 -4.32 -3.92
N MET A 176 7.01 -5.14 -4.33
CA MET A 176 5.62 -4.92 -3.96
C MET A 176 5.37 -5.15 -2.46
N ALA A 177 6.04 -6.14 -1.84
CA ALA A 177 6.00 -6.35 -0.39
C ALA A 177 6.56 -5.14 0.37
N ILE A 178 7.72 -4.62 -0.07
CA ILE A 178 8.31 -3.38 0.48
C ILE A 178 7.38 -2.17 0.28
N TYR A 179 6.80 -2.05 -0.91
CA TYR A 179 5.87 -0.96 -1.22
C TYR A 179 4.68 -0.95 -0.25
N LYS A 180 4.03 -2.09 -0.03
CA LYS A 180 2.90 -2.21 0.91
C LYS A 180 3.33 -1.91 2.34
N LEU A 181 4.46 -2.47 2.79
CA LEU A 181 4.98 -2.25 4.14
C LEU A 181 5.24 -0.76 4.42
N ILE A 182 5.83 -0.04 3.47
CA ILE A 182 6.14 1.38 3.65
C ILE A 182 4.91 2.26 3.44
N TYR A 183 4.11 1.99 2.41
CA TYR A 183 2.99 2.86 2.04
C TYR A 183 1.79 2.67 2.97
N ASP A 184 1.38 1.42 3.17
CA ASP A 184 0.16 1.08 3.91
C ASP A 184 0.46 0.97 5.41
N ASP A 185 1.44 0.14 5.79
CA ASP A 185 1.70 -0.14 7.21
C ASP A 185 2.45 1.00 7.91
N PHE A 186 3.58 1.45 7.36
CA PHE A 186 4.39 2.50 7.99
C PHE A 186 3.72 3.87 7.87
N CYS A 187 3.44 4.32 6.65
CA CYS A 187 2.88 5.66 6.45
C CYS A 187 1.38 5.73 6.72
N GLY A 188 0.61 4.69 6.38
CA GLY A 188 -0.84 4.69 6.50
C GLY A 188 -1.35 4.40 7.91
N TRP A 189 -0.60 3.61 8.68
CA TRP A 189 -0.97 3.23 10.04
C TRP A 189 0.01 3.75 11.08
N LEU A 190 1.27 3.30 11.10
CA LEU A 190 2.19 3.60 12.19
C LEU A 190 2.34 5.11 12.41
N LEU A 191 2.67 5.87 11.36
CA LEU A 191 2.87 7.32 11.47
C LEU A 191 1.61 8.05 11.92
N GLU A 192 0.42 7.60 11.52
CA GLU A 192 -0.85 8.20 11.98
C GLU A 192 -1.14 7.86 13.44
N ILE A 193 -0.77 6.67 13.92
CA ILE A 193 -0.97 6.27 15.33
C ILE A 193 0.00 6.98 16.25
N VAL A 194 1.28 7.11 15.88
CA VAL A 194 2.30 7.73 16.73
C VAL A 194 2.27 9.25 16.68
N LYS A 195 1.60 9.84 15.68
CA LYS A 195 1.49 11.30 15.51
C LYS A 195 1.06 11.98 16.81
N PRO A 196 1.78 13.02 17.26
CA PRO A 196 1.34 13.81 18.40
C PRO A 196 0.10 14.63 18.05
N ALA A 197 -0.65 15.07 19.07
CA ALA A 197 -1.75 16.00 18.87
C ALA A 197 -1.24 17.33 18.27
N TYR A 198 -2.13 18.11 17.67
CA TYR A 198 -1.75 19.36 17.00
C TYR A 198 -0.95 20.28 17.95
N GLN A 199 0.24 20.69 17.53
CA GLN A 199 1.19 21.51 18.31
C GLN A 199 1.64 20.91 19.65
N GLN A 200 1.54 19.60 19.82
CA GLN A 200 2.09 18.90 20.97
C GLN A 200 3.42 18.21 20.62
N PRO A 201 4.38 18.18 21.55
CA PRO A 201 5.59 17.39 21.42
C PRO A 201 5.32 15.87 21.44
N ILE A 202 6.22 15.10 20.84
CA ILE A 202 6.27 13.64 20.89
C ILE A 202 7.27 13.19 21.96
N ASP A 203 7.04 12.02 22.58
CA ASP A 203 7.99 11.43 23.51
C ASP A 203 9.24 10.90 22.78
N ALA A 204 10.40 11.06 23.40
CA ALA A 204 11.68 10.63 22.82
C ALA A 204 11.73 9.12 22.55
N VAL A 205 11.07 8.29 23.36
CA VAL A 205 11.08 6.82 23.19
C VAL A 205 10.36 6.42 21.90
N THR A 206 9.17 6.96 21.65
CA THR A 206 8.45 6.72 20.40
C THR A 206 9.21 7.27 19.21
N TYR A 207 9.70 8.52 19.28
CA TYR A 207 10.42 9.14 18.18
C TYR A 207 11.64 8.33 17.74
N ASN A 208 12.49 7.93 18.70
CA ASN A 208 13.70 7.16 18.41
C ASN A 208 13.36 5.78 17.80
N LYS A 209 12.30 5.12 18.28
CA LYS A 209 11.84 3.85 17.69
C LYS A 209 11.27 4.04 16.28
N VAL A 210 10.55 5.12 16.00
CA VAL A 210 10.07 5.44 14.66
C VAL A 210 11.24 5.69 13.71
N MET A 211 12.27 6.43 14.14
CA MET A 211 13.49 6.64 13.35
C MET A 211 14.21 5.32 13.06
N SER A 212 14.38 4.45 14.04
CA SER A 212 14.96 3.11 13.83
C SER A 212 14.15 2.27 12.85
N ALA A 213 12.82 2.30 12.94
CA ALA A 213 11.95 1.61 11.99
C ALA A 213 12.03 2.23 10.57
N PHE A 214 12.19 3.55 10.48
CA PHE A 214 12.41 4.25 9.21
C PHE A 214 13.73 3.81 8.57
N GLU A 215 14.81 3.73 9.35
CA GLU A 215 16.10 3.23 8.90
C GLU A 215 16.04 1.79 8.37
N ASP A 216 15.33 0.91 9.06
CA ASP A 216 15.16 -0.48 8.61
C ASP A 216 14.37 -0.56 7.30
N ASN A 217 13.37 0.31 7.10
CA ASN A 217 12.68 0.47 5.82
C ASN A 217 13.60 0.97 4.71
N LEU A 218 14.49 1.91 5.01
CA LEU A 218 15.47 2.41 4.03
C LEU A 218 16.42 1.31 3.58
N LYS A 219 16.90 0.46 4.51
CA LYS A 219 17.79 -0.67 4.20
C LYS A 219 17.16 -1.64 3.20
N ILE A 220 15.91 -2.06 3.43
CA ILE A 220 15.23 -3.00 2.53
C ILE A 220 14.88 -2.36 1.18
N LEU A 221 14.66 -1.05 1.14
CA LEU A 221 14.32 -0.32 -0.08
C LEU A 221 15.55 0.07 -0.91
N HIS A 222 16.73 0.19 -0.30
CA HIS A 222 17.95 0.67 -0.94
C HIS A 222 18.32 -0.05 -2.26
N PRO A 223 18.19 -1.40 -2.39
CA PRO A 223 18.45 -2.07 -3.67
C PRO A 223 17.59 -1.56 -4.84
N PHE A 224 16.41 -1.02 -4.53
CA PHE A 224 15.44 -0.53 -5.51
C PHE A 224 15.56 0.98 -5.74
N MET A 225 15.68 1.77 -4.67
CA MET A 225 15.75 3.24 -4.70
C MET A 225 17.04 3.78 -4.04
N PRO A 226 18.22 3.53 -4.61
CA PRO A 226 19.49 3.83 -3.94
C PRO A 226 19.72 5.31 -3.67
N PHE A 227 19.28 6.23 -4.56
CA PHE A 227 19.61 7.65 -4.41
C PHE A 227 18.77 8.30 -3.30
N LEU A 228 17.45 8.15 -3.36
CA LEU A 228 16.54 8.71 -2.35
C LEU A 228 16.81 8.14 -0.97
N THR A 229 17.03 6.82 -0.87
CA THR A 229 17.24 6.17 0.43
C THR A 229 18.56 6.59 1.07
N GLU A 230 19.63 6.75 0.28
CA GLU A 230 20.91 7.26 0.76
C GLU A 230 20.79 8.73 1.18
N ASP A 231 20.13 9.59 0.40
CA ASP A 231 19.94 10.99 0.76
C ASP A 231 19.21 11.12 2.10
N ILE A 232 18.09 10.41 2.28
CA ILE A 232 17.35 10.45 3.55
C ILE A 232 18.19 9.88 4.71
N TRP A 233 18.93 8.80 4.48
CA TRP A 233 19.82 8.21 5.49
C TRP A 233 20.83 9.21 6.05
N GLN A 234 21.40 10.05 5.18
CA GLN A 234 22.34 11.10 5.57
C GLN A 234 21.65 12.32 6.22
N TYR A 235 20.36 12.56 5.94
CA TYR A 235 19.60 13.61 6.61
C TYR A 235 19.13 13.23 8.03
N ILE A 236 18.97 11.94 8.33
CA ILE A 236 18.54 11.47 9.66
C ILE A 236 19.61 11.81 10.72
N SER A 237 20.88 11.60 10.41
CA SER A 237 21.99 11.92 11.30
C SER A 237 23.28 12.10 10.51
N GLU A 238 24.18 12.97 11.00
CA GLU A 238 25.52 13.10 10.43
C GLU A 238 26.28 11.76 10.55
N ARG A 239 26.74 11.22 9.41
CA ARG A 239 27.37 9.91 9.29
C ARG A 239 28.66 9.99 8.48
N ALA A 240 29.59 9.09 8.78
CA ALA A 240 30.80 8.92 7.98
C ALA A 240 30.51 8.07 6.72
N PRO A 241 31.36 8.11 5.67
CA PRO A 241 31.21 7.25 4.49
C PRO A 241 31.17 5.75 4.80
N GLU A 242 31.81 5.33 5.89
CA GLU A 242 31.80 3.94 6.38
C GLU A 242 30.46 3.53 7.00
N GLU A 243 29.58 4.50 7.26
CA GLU A 243 28.23 4.34 7.80
C GLU A 243 27.15 4.63 6.75
N ALA A 244 27.53 4.78 5.48
CA ALA A 244 26.61 4.96 4.36
C ALA A 244 25.65 3.76 4.23
N LEU A 245 24.45 4.02 3.72
CA LEU A 245 23.41 2.99 3.61
C LEU A 245 23.84 1.85 2.69
N ILE A 246 24.57 2.16 1.62
CA ILE A 246 25.13 1.18 0.69
C ILE A 246 26.05 0.13 1.34
N VAL A 247 26.70 0.46 2.46
CA VAL A 247 27.55 -0.48 3.24
C VAL A 247 26.89 -0.96 4.52
N ALA A 248 25.66 -0.53 4.80
CA ALA A 248 24.93 -0.93 5.99
C ALA A 248 24.59 -2.42 5.95
N LYS A 249 24.51 -3.03 7.14
CA LYS A 249 24.11 -4.42 7.28
C LYS A 249 22.63 -4.60 6.96
N TRP A 250 22.33 -5.63 6.18
CA TRP A 250 20.96 -6.06 5.93
C TRP A 250 20.27 -6.47 7.24
N PRO A 251 18.97 -6.15 7.45
CA PRO A 251 18.26 -6.51 8.66
C PRO A 251 18.20 -8.04 8.88
N GLU A 252 18.33 -8.47 10.14
CA GLU A 252 18.18 -9.86 10.53
C GLU A 252 16.74 -10.14 10.99
N ALA A 253 16.19 -11.29 10.59
CA ALA A 253 14.85 -11.69 10.98
C ALA A 253 14.78 -12.05 12.48
N LYS A 254 13.81 -11.47 13.20
CA LYS A 254 13.51 -11.77 14.60
C LYS A 254 12.21 -12.57 14.75
N PRO A 255 11.93 -13.17 15.93
CA PRO A 255 10.65 -13.81 16.21
C PRO A 255 9.46 -12.87 15.98
N ILE A 256 8.43 -13.37 15.29
CA ILE A 256 7.24 -12.60 14.90
C ILE A 256 6.09 -12.89 15.86
N ASN A 257 5.49 -11.85 16.43
CA ASN A 257 4.24 -11.95 17.15
C ASN A 257 3.05 -11.94 16.17
N LYS A 258 2.62 -13.13 15.73
CA LYS A 258 1.50 -13.29 14.77
C LYS A 258 0.15 -12.88 15.36
N ASP A 259 -0.04 -13.08 16.66
CA ASP A 259 -1.29 -12.72 17.34
C ASP A 259 -1.49 -11.20 17.32
N LEU A 260 -0.43 -10.43 17.57
CA LEU A 260 -0.46 -8.97 17.53
C LEU A 260 -0.78 -8.44 16.11
N ILE A 261 -0.27 -9.09 15.06
CA ILE A 261 -0.61 -8.76 13.67
C ILE A 261 -2.10 -9.00 13.40
N ALA A 262 -2.62 -10.17 13.78
CA ALA A 262 -4.03 -10.51 13.57
C ALA A 262 -5.00 -9.63 14.39
N GLN A 263 -4.61 -9.27 15.61
CA GLN A 263 -5.34 -8.32 16.44
C GLN A 263 -5.39 -6.92 15.80
N PHE A 264 -4.29 -6.45 15.23
CA PHE A 264 -4.28 -5.17 14.51
C PHE A 264 -5.11 -5.22 13.22
N GLU A 265 -5.07 -6.32 12.46
CA GLU A 265 -5.93 -6.48 11.27
C GLU A 265 -7.41 -6.29 11.65
N PHE A 266 -7.84 -6.89 12.77
CA PHE A 266 -9.18 -6.67 13.31
C PHE A 266 -9.42 -5.20 13.68
N ALA A 267 -8.50 -4.57 14.43
CA ALA A 267 -8.62 -3.16 14.79
C ALA A 267 -8.68 -2.22 13.55
N SER A 268 -7.96 -2.55 12.49
CA SER A 268 -7.94 -1.78 11.24
C SER A 268 -9.29 -1.84 10.51
N GLU A 269 -9.99 -2.98 10.57
CA GLU A 269 -11.36 -3.14 10.06
C GLU A 269 -12.34 -2.30 10.88
N VAL A 270 -12.20 -2.28 12.21
CA VAL A 270 -13.01 -1.44 13.10
C VAL A 270 -12.83 0.04 12.79
N ILE A 271 -11.59 0.52 12.67
CA ILE A 271 -11.27 1.91 12.35
C ILE A 271 -11.81 2.28 10.96
N SER A 272 -11.71 1.37 9.99
CA SER A 272 -12.28 1.56 8.65
C SER A 272 -13.80 1.65 8.68
N GLY A 273 -14.47 0.85 9.52
CA GLY A 273 -15.91 0.95 9.78
C GLY A 273 -16.30 2.30 10.37
N ILE A 274 -15.58 2.78 11.39
CA ILE A 274 -15.79 4.12 11.99
C ILE A 274 -15.66 5.22 10.92
N ARG A 275 -14.58 5.18 10.13
CA ARG A 275 -14.32 6.16 9.06
C ARG A 275 -15.40 6.12 7.97
N THR A 276 -15.92 4.93 7.66
CA THR A 276 -17.00 4.76 6.67
C THR A 276 -18.28 5.40 7.16
N ILE A 277 -18.69 5.13 8.41
CA ILE A 277 -19.87 5.76 9.01
C ILE A 277 -19.72 7.28 9.06
N ARG A 278 -18.57 7.79 9.51
CA ARG A 278 -18.29 9.24 9.53
C ARG A 278 -18.46 9.84 8.13
N LYS A 279 -17.97 9.18 7.08
CA LYS A 279 -18.09 9.64 5.70
C LYS A 279 -19.54 9.59 5.19
N GLU A 280 -20.27 8.52 5.47
CA GLU A 280 -21.65 8.35 5.04
C GLU A 280 -22.59 9.39 5.68
N LYS A 281 -22.38 9.63 6.97
CA LYS A 281 -23.17 10.54 7.80
C LYS A 281 -22.61 11.95 7.91
N ASN A 282 -21.57 12.24 7.12
CA ASN A 282 -20.92 13.56 7.03
C ASN A 282 -20.48 14.14 8.39
N ILE A 283 -20.06 13.27 9.31
CA ILE A 283 -19.57 13.64 10.64
C ILE A 283 -18.10 14.05 10.49
N ALA A 284 -17.76 15.28 10.86
CA ALA A 284 -16.38 15.75 10.71
C ALA A 284 -15.45 15.02 11.69
N PHE A 285 -14.24 14.68 11.25
CA PHE A 285 -13.29 13.93 12.09
C PHE A 285 -12.88 14.68 13.37
N LYS A 286 -13.00 16.01 13.38
CA LYS A 286 -12.74 16.85 14.56
C LYS A 286 -13.74 16.63 15.70
N ASP A 287 -14.95 16.16 15.38
CA ASP A 287 -16.01 15.95 16.36
C ASP A 287 -15.80 14.57 16.97
N ALA A 288 -15.58 14.55 18.28
CA ALA A 288 -15.42 13.31 19.02
C ALA A 288 -16.78 12.60 19.12
N ILE A 289 -16.77 11.26 19.01
CA ILE A 289 -17.99 10.46 19.04
C ILE A 289 -17.94 9.42 20.15
N GLY A 290 -19.09 9.12 20.74
CA GLY A 290 -19.25 7.95 21.60
C GLY A 290 -19.09 6.67 20.79
N PHE A 291 -18.56 5.63 21.42
CA PHE A 291 -18.38 4.33 20.78
C PHE A 291 -18.64 3.20 21.76
N SER A 292 -19.57 2.32 21.42
CA SER A 292 -19.90 1.15 22.23
C SER A 292 -19.72 -0.14 21.43
N VAL A 293 -19.29 -1.20 22.12
CA VAL A 293 -18.96 -2.48 21.51
C VAL A 293 -19.67 -3.61 22.24
N ILE A 294 -20.37 -4.47 21.50
CA ILE A 294 -20.77 -5.80 21.98
C ILE A 294 -19.71 -6.80 21.48
N ASN A 295 -18.88 -7.27 22.41
CA ASN A 295 -17.79 -8.18 22.13
C ASN A 295 -18.27 -9.64 22.22
N ASN A 296 -18.72 -10.19 21.09
CA ASN A 296 -19.14 -11.59 21.00
C ASN A 296 -17.97 -12.54 20.67
N GLU A 297 -16.87 -12.03 20.09
CA GLU A 297 -15.69 -12.84 19.76
C GLU A 297 -14.70 -13.03 20.91
N ASN A 298 -14.91 -12.37 22.07
CA ASN A 298 -13.88 -12.21 23.10
C ASN A 298 -12.58 -11.64 22.51
N SER A 299 -12.69 -10.66 21.60
CA SER A 299 -11.53 -9.95 21.07
C SER A 299 -10.78 -9.25 22.19
N ASP A 300 -9.44 -9.26 22.11
CA ASP A 300 -8.55 -8.61 23.07
C ASP A 300 -8.68 -7.08 22.99
N ALA A 301 -8.61 -6.42 24.14
CA ALA A 301 -8.66 -4.96 24.29
C ALA A 301 -7.32 -4.26 23.95
N THR A 302 -6.31 -5.03 23.52
CA THR A 302 -4.94 -4.56 23.23
C THR A 302 -4.90 -3.31 22.33
N PHE A 303 -5.78 -3.19 21.32
CA PHE A 303 -5.79 -2.05 20.39
C PHE A 303 -6.84 -0.98 20.70
N ASP A 304 -7.53 -1.04 21.84
CA ASP A 304 -8.63 -0.11 22.15
C ASP A 304 -8.15 1.34 22.16
N GLU A 305 -6.99 1.63 22.75
CA GLU A 305 -6.43 2.99 22.73
C GLU A 305 -6.07 3.48 21.31
N VAL A 306 -5.67 2.56 20.43
CA VAL A 306 -5.38 2.86 19.02
C VAL A 306 -6.69 3.18 18.28
N ILE A 307 -7.74 2.40 18.53
CA ILE A 307 -9.08 2.62 17.96
C ILE A 307 -9.65 3.95 18.45
N THR A 308 -9.54 4.25 19.75
CA THR A 308 -9.97 5.53 20.35
C THR A 308 -9.25 6.71 19.70
N LYS A 309 -7.92 6.62 19.54
CA LYS A 309 -7.13 7.69 18.93
C LYS A 309 -7.46 7.89 17.44
N LEU A 310 -7.45 6.82 16.64
CA LEU A 310 -7.65 6.91 15.19
C LEU A 310 -9.13 7.09 14.79
N GLY A 311 -10.06 6.75 15.67
CA GLY A 311 -11.49 7.03 15.50
C GLY A 311 -11.91 8.42 16.00
N ASN A 312 -11.02 9.13 16.72
CA ASN A 312 -11.33 10.31 17.52
C ASN A 312 -12.58 10.06 18.39
N LEU A 313 -12.48 9.08 19.28
CA LEU A 313 -13.59 8.64 20.14
C LEU A 313 -13.50 9.31 21.51
N GLU A 314 -14.62 9.73 22.07
CA GLU A 314 -14.68 10.25 23.45
C GLU A 314 -14.44 9.13 24.46
N ILE A 315 -15.09 8.00 24.22
CA ILE A 315 -15.02 6.82 25.06
C ILE A 315 -15.26 5.57 24.20
N LEU A 316 -14.60 4.48 24.57
CA LEU A 316 -14.85 3.14 24.06
C LEU A 316 -15.40 2.31 25.23
N GLU A 317 -16.66 1.91 25.13
CA GLU A 317 -17.35 1.15 26.19
C GLU A 317 -17.81 -0.22 25.70
N TYR A 318 -17.57 -1.25 26.50
CA TYR A 318 -18.12 -2.58 26.24
C TYR A 318 -19.52 -2.70 26.87
N VAL A 319 -20.51 -2.95 26.02
CA VAL A 319 -21.92 -3.09 26.41
C VAL A 319 -22.41 -4.51 26.16
N LYS A 320 -23.47 -4.91 26.88
CA LYS A 320 -24.11 -6.23 26.72
C LYS A 320 -25.39 -6.18 25.90
N GLU A 321 -25.96 -4.99 25.74
CA GLU A 321 -27.22 -4.76 25.05
C GLU A 321 -27.01 -3.74 23.92
N PRO A 322 -27.75 -3.85 22.79
CA PRO A 322 -27.67 -2.89 21.71
C PRO A 322 -28.03 -1.48 22.17
N VAL A 323 -27.29 -0.48 21.68
CA VAL A 323 -27.59 0.92 21.97
C VAL A 323 -28.72 1.38 21.05
N GLU A 324 -29.89 1.73 21.63
CA GLU A 324 -31.04 2.22 20.86
C GLU A 324 -30.71 3.55 20.16
N GLY A 325 -31.12 3.68 18.89
CA GLY A 325 -30.90 4.89 18.09
C GLY A 325 -29.46 5.10 17.60
N ALA A 326 -28.52 4.18 17.88
CA ALA A 326 -27.14 4.29 17.40
C ALA A 326 -26.97 3.81 15.95
N LEU A 327 -25.99 4.38 15.26
CA LEU A 327 -25.50 3.86 14.00
C LEU A 327 -24.70 2.58 14.27
N THR A 328 -24.95 1.53 13.50
CA THR A 328 -24.36 0.21 13.75
C THR A 328 -23.57 -0.30 12.56
N PHE A 329 -22.48 -1.00 12.87
CA PHE A 329 -21.77 -1.83 11.91
C PHE A 329 -21.22 -3.08 12.62
N ARG A 330 -20.90 -4.09 11.82
CA ARG A 330 -20.36 -5.36 12.32
C ARG A 330 -19.00 -5.60 11.73
N VAL A 331 -18.10 -6.07 12.57
CA VAL A 331 -16.80 -6.61 12.16
C VAL A 331 -16.72 -8.02 12.73
N LYS A 332 -16.71 -9.02 11.84
CA LYS A 332 -16.89 -10.43 12.21
C LYS A 332 -18.14 -10.63 13.08
N SER A 333 -18.00 -11.17 14.28
CA SER A 333 -19.12 -11.39 15.21
C SER A 333 -19.37 -10.24 16.19
N ASN A 334 -18.50 -9.21 16.22
CA ASN A 334 -18.66 -8.05 17.10
C ASN A 334 -19.57 -6.99 16.48
N GLU A 335 -20.37 -6.36 17.33
CA GLU A 335 -21.29 -5.28 16.95
C GLU A 335 -20.80 -3.97 17.55
N TYR A 336 -20.72 -2.94 16.71
CA TYR A 336 -20.20 -1.62 17.06
C TYR A 336 -21.30 -0.58 16.89
N PHE A 337 -21.39 0.33 17.85
CA PHE A 337 -22.45 1.31 17.98
C PHE A 337 -21.85 2.71 18.12
N ILE A 338 -22.31 3.64 17.28
CA ILE A 338 -21.97 5.06 17.36
C ILE A 338 -23.28 5.79 17.71
N PRO A 339 -23.45 6.27 18.96
CA PRO A 339 -24.61 7.07 19.34
C PRO A 339 -24.76 8.29 18.43
N MET A 340 -25.99 8.62 18.04
CA MET A 340 -26.28 9.78 17.19
C MET A 340 -26.20 11.12 17.94
N ASP A 341 -26.04 11.09 19.26
CA ASP A 341 -26.10 12.27 20.10
C ASP A 341 -24.95 13.25 19.83
N GLY A 342 -25.29 14.45 19.36
CA GLY A 342 -24.42 15.63 19.36
C GLY A 342 -23.56 15.88 18.11
N ALA A 343 -23.36 14.89 17.22
CA ALA A 343 -22.39 15.01 16.10
C ALA A 343 -22.98 14.90 14.69
N ILE A 344 -24.28 14.62 14.55
CA ILE A 344 -24.95 14.54 13.25
C ILE A 344 -25.60 15.88 12.94
N ASP A 345 -25.22 16.49 11.81
CA ASP A 345 -25.95 17.61 11.23
C ASP A 345 -27.27 17.09 10.65
N VAL A 346 -28.25 16.92 11.54
CA VAL A 346 -29.59 16.42 11.21
C VAL A 346 -30.23 17.28 10.11
N GLU A 347 -29.95 18.58 10.09
CA GLU A 347 -30.48 19.50 9.09
C GLU A 347 -29.86 19.26 7.71
N ALA A 348 -28.54 19.00 7.63
CA ALA A 348 -27.88 18.62 6.39
C ALA A 348 -28.26 17.22 5.90
N GLU A 349 -28.43 16.24 6.80
CA GLU A 349 -28.88 14.89 6.43
C GLU A 349 -30.33 14.92 5.94
N ILE A 350 -31.22 15.67 6.60
CA ILE A 350 -32.59 15.92 6.10
C ILE A 350 -32.55 16.56 4.72
N LYS A 351 -31.71 17.58 4.50
CA LYS A 351 -31.60 18.25 3.20
C LYS A 351 -31.12 17.30 2.11
N LYS A 352 -30.08 16.50 2.37
CA LYS A 352 -29.53 15.52 1.42
C LYS A 352 -30.55 14.44 1.09
N LEU A 353 -31.20 13.87 2.10
CA LEU A 353 -32.24 12.86 1.90
C LEU A 353 -33.46 13.44 1.18
N THR A 354 -33.81 14.71 1.43
CA THR A 354 -34.89 15.41 0.72
C THR A 354 -34.53 15.69 -0.76
N GLU A 355 -33.29 16.07 -1.05
CA GLU A 355 -32.80 16.24 -2.42
C GLU A 355 -32.76 14.89 -3.17
N GLU A 356 -32.29 13.82 -2.53
CA GLU A 356 -32.28 12.47 -3.11
C GLU A 356 -33.70 11.93 -3.30
N LEU A 357 -34.61 12.19 -2.36
CA LEU A 357 -36.02 11.86 -2.47
C LEU A 357 -36.67 12.61 -3.65
N SER A 358 -36.46 13.92 -3.76
CA SER A 358 -36.98 14.75 -4.85
C SER A 358 -36.47 14.30 -6.22
N TYR A 359 -35.18 13.96 -6.31
CA TYR A 359 -34.59 13.40 -7.53
C TYR A 359 -35.22 12.05 -7.89
N THR A 360 -35.35 11.14 -6.91
CA THR A 360 -35.90 9.80 -7.14
C THR A 360 -37.40 9.85 -7.48
N GLU A 361 -38.16 10.76 -6.86
CA GLU A 361 -39.57 11.03 -7.20
C GLU A 361 -39.69 11.64 -8.61
N GLY A 362 -38.77 12.52 -9.02
CA GLY A 362 -38.68 13.04 -10.38
C GLY A 362 -38.37 11.95 -11.41
N PHE A 363 -37.44 11.05 -11.10
CA PHE A 363 -37.12 9.89 -11.92
C PHE A 363 -38.32 8.96 -12.05
N LEU A 364 -39.02 8.65 -10.94
CA LEU A 364 -40.22 7.84 -10.93
C LEU A 364 -41.31 8.43 -11.84
N LYS A 365 -41.58 9.74 -11.75
CA LYS A 365 -42.53 10.44 -12.63
C LYS A 365 -42.16 10.32 -14.10
N SER A 366 -40.87 10.35 -14.43
CA SER A 366 -40.41 10.19 -15.82
C SER A 366 -40.61 8.78 -16.37
N VAL A 367 -40.41 7.75 -15.54
CA VAL A 367 -40.61 6.34 -15.87
C VAL A 367 -42.11 6.04 -16.00
N GLN A 368 -42.93 6.51 -15.04
CA GLN A 368 -44.38 6.38 -15.08
C GLN A 368 -45.00 7.05 -16.30
N LYS A 369 -44.49 8.21 -16.73
CA LYS A 369 -44.94 8.89 -17.95
C LYS A 369 -44.64 8.11 -19.24
N LYS A 370 -43.56 7.31 -19.25
CA LYS A 370 -43.25 6.41 -20.38
C LYS A 370 -44.15 5.18 -20.37
N LEU A 371 -44.38 4.61 -19.20
CA LEU A 371 -45.26 3.45 -19.01
C LEU A 371 -46.75 3.78 -19.17
N SER A 372 -47.16 5.03 -18.97
CA SER A 372 -48.54 5.48 -19.19
C SER A 372 -48.86 5.78 -20.66
N ASN A 373 -47.87 5.78 -21.56
CA ASN A 373 -48.08 6.02 -22.98
C ASN A 373 -48.45 4.71 -23.69
N GLU A 374 -49.72 4.55 -24.01
CA GLU A 374 -50.26 3.33 -24.64
C GLU A 374 -49.53 2.96 -25.94
N ARG A 375 -49.03 3.94 -26.70
CA ARG A 375 -48.23 3.70 -27.92
C ARG A 375 -46.85 3.10 -27.62
N PHE A 376 -46.26 3.41 -26.47
CA PHE A 376 -44.97 2.88 -26.04
C PHE A 376 -45.12 1.46 -25.50
N VAL A 377 -46.16 1.20 -24.70
CA VAL A 377 -46.44 -0.14 -24.15
C VAL A 377 -46.86 -1.13 -25.24
N ALA A 378 -47.60 -0.68 -26.26
CA ALA A 378 -48.03 -1.54 -27.36
C ALA A 378 -47.00 -1.70 -28.49
N GLY A 379 -46.04 -0.77 -28.62
CA GLY A 379 -45.09 -0.73 -29.74
C GLY A 379 -43.63 -1.04 -29.39
N ALA A 380 -43.23 -1.00 -28.13
CA ALA A 380 -41.85 -1.28 -27.72
C ALA A 380 -41.60 -2.79 -27.51
N PRO A 381 -40.37 -3.28 -27.71
CA PRO A 381 -40.00 -4.66 -27.40
C PRO A 381 -40.27 -5.01 -25.94
N GLU A 382 -40.74 -6.23 -25.68
CA GLU A 382 -41.13 -6.72 -24.35
C GLU A 382 -40.02 -6.57 -23.30
N GLN A 383 -38.76 -6.74 -23.73
CA GLN A 383 -37.56 -6.56 -22.91
C GLN A 383 -37.36 -5.11 -22.43
N VAL A 384 -37.77 -4.12 -23.23
CA VAL A 384 -37.69 -2.69 -22.90
C VAL A 384 -38.79 -2.31 -21.91
N VAL A 385 -40.00 -2.83 -22.11
CA VAL A 385 -41.13 -2.61 -21.17
C VAL A 385 -40.85 -3.25 -19.81
N ALA A 386 -40.27 -4.46 -19.78
CA ALA A 386 -39.87 -5.13 -18.55
C ALA A 386 -38.75 -4.37 -17.80
N SER A 387 -37.78 -3.81 -18.53
CA SER A 387 -36.71 -2.99 -17.95
C SER A 387 -37.24 -1.70 -17.31
N GLU A 388 -38.19 -1.00 -17.96
CA GLU A 388 -38.81 0.20 -17.39
C GLU A 388 -39.71 -0.12 -16.19
N LYS A 389 -40.44 -1.24 -16.20
CA LYS A 389 -41.18 -1.72 -15.00
C LYS A 389 -40.26 -2.08 -13.83
N LYS A 390 -39.10 -2.67 -14.10
CA LYS A 390 -38.09 -2.96 -13.07
C LYS A 390 -37.54 -1.66 -12.46
N LYS A 391 -37.23 -0.66 -13.30
CA LYS A 391 -36.80 0.67 -12.83
C LYS A 391 -37.87 1.37 -11.97
N GLU A 392 -39.15 1.18 -12.28
CA GLU A 392 -40.24 1.70 -11.46
C GLU A 392 -40.28 1.03 -10.07
N ALA A 393 -40.18 -0.30 -10.02
CA ALA A 393 -40.15 -1.05 -8.76
C ALA A 393 -38.93 -0.68 -7.89
N ASP A 394 -37.74 -0.60 -8.50
CA ASP A 394 -36.50 -0.21 -7.81
C ASP A 394 -36.59 1.23 -7.27
N ALA A 395 -37.19 2.15 -8.04
CA ALA A 395 -37.39 3.54 -7.61
C ALA A 395 -38.42 3.66 -6.47
N LEU A 396 -39.52 2.90 -6.51
CA LEU A 396 -40.53 2.86 -5.44
C LEU A 396 -39.94 2.31 -4.14
N ALA A 397 -39.21 1.20 -4.22
CA ALA A 397 -38.52 0.62 -3.06
C ALA A 397 -37.54 1.62 -2.44
N LYS A 398 -36.74 2.30 -3.28
CA LYS A 398 -35.78 3.32 -2.81
C LYS A 398 -36.48 4.53 -2.17
N ILE A 399 -37.60 4.98 -2.70
CA ILE A 399 -38.42 6.06 -2.11
C ILE A 399 -38.95 5.66 -0.73
N GLU A 400 -39.42 4.42 -0.57
CA GLU A 400 -39.86 3.95 0.75
C GLU A 400 -38.72 3.92 1.76
N THR A 401 -37.52 3.45 1.38
CA THR A 401 -36.36 3.45 2.27
C THR A 401 -35.93 4.87 2.65
N LEU A 402 -35.96 5.81 1.71
CA LEU A 402 -35.64 7.22 1.96
C LEU A 402 -36.66 7.89 2.88
N LYS A 403 -37.96 7.61 2.70
CA LYS A 403 -39.02 8.12 3.59
C LYS A 403 -38.93 7.54 4.99
N ALA A 404 -38.64 6.24 5.13
CA ALA A 404 -38.42 5.62 6.42
C ALA A 404 -37.19 6.20 7.14
N SER A 405 -36.09 6.45 6.40
CA SER A 405 -34.87 7.07 6.94
C SER A 405 -35.11 8.51 7.38
N LEU A 406 -35.87 9.30 6.62
CA LEU A 406 -36.29 10.65 7.02
C LEU A 406 -37.18 10.63 8.27
N ALA A 407 -38.09 9.65 8.39
CA ALA A 407 -38.96 9.52 9.55
C ALA A 407 -38.22 9.07 10.82
N SER A 408 -37.06 8.41 10.70
CA SER A 408 -36.22 8.07 11.86
C SER A 408 -35.31 9.22 12.34
N LEU A 409 -35.23 10.32 11.59
CA LEU A 409 -34.39 11.49 11.88
C LEU A 409 -35.18 12.66 12.50
N VAL A 410 -36.51 12.55 12.58
CA VAL A 410 -37.47 13.53 13.11
C VAL A 410 -38.23 12.88 14.25
#